data_AF-A0A7W7RSU3-F1
#
_entry.id   AF-A0A7W7RSU3-F1
#
_cell.length_a   1.000
_cell.length_b   1.000
_cell.length_c   1.000
_cell.angle_alpha   90.00
_cell.angle_beta   90.00
_cell.angle_gamma   90.00
#
_symmetry.space_group_name_H-M   'P 1'
#
loop_
_entity.id
_entity.type
_entity.pdbx_description
1 polymer ?
#
loop_
_entity_poly.entity_id
_entity_poly.type
_entity_poly.pdbx_seq_one_letter_code
_entity_poly.pdbx_strand_id
1 'polypeptide(L)' 'MEAERLGLPRSDWWLFDDERLALLHLDVDDVLLGAEIITDQATVEQHRKWRDLAWEHAIPLEEFVTSGA' A
#
# COMPACT_ATOMS: atom_id res chain seq x y z
N MET A 1 12.17 3.84 -7.00
CA MET A 1 11.75 2.44 -6.70
C MET A 1 10.69 2.00 -7.70
N GLU A 2 10.39 0.70 -7.84
CA GLU A 2 9.36 0.20 -8.79
C GLU A 2 7.98 0.82 -8.52
N ALA A 3 7.60 0.98 -7.25
CA ALA A 3 6.35 1.64 -6.84
C ALA A 3 6.19 3.08 -7.41
N GLU A 4 7.27 3.86 -7.46
CA GLU A 4 7.23 5.22 -8.04
C GLU A 4 7.06 5.17 -9.56
N ARG A 5 7.66 4.18 -10.24
CA ARG A 5 7.47 3.97 -11.69
C ARG A 5 6.04 3.59 -12.02
N LEU A 6 5.39 2.84 -11.13
CA LEU A 6 3.99 2.42 -11.23
C LEU A 6 2.99 3.49 -10.77
N GLY A 7 3.46 4.64 -10.26
CA GLY A 7 2.60 5.72 -9.78
C GLY A 7 1.82 5.38 -8.50
N LEU A 8 2.35 4.46 -7.68
CA LEU A 8 1.78 4.13 -6.38
C LEU A 8 2.01 5.26 -5.37
N PRO A 9 1.09 5.45 -4.40
CA PRO A 9 1.28 6.44 -3.34
C PRO A 9 2.48 6.06 -2.47
N ARG A 10 3.12 7.07 -1.86
CA ARG A 10 4.20 6.83 -0.88
C ARG A 10 3.68 6.49 0.51
N SER A 11 2.43 6.82 0.81
CA SER A 11 1.84 6.55 2.11
C SER A 11 1.49 5.08 2.25
N ASP A 12 1.71 4.53 3.44
CA ASP A 12 1.25 3.19 3.78
C ASP A 12 -0.23 3.20 4.18
N TRP A 13 -0.93 2.13 3.82
CA TRP A 13 -2.35 1.98 4.11
C TRP A 13 -2.74 0.50 4.18
N TRP A 14 -3.79 0.24 4.93
CA TRP A 14 -4.45 -1.07 4.96
C TRP A 14 -5.85 -0.97 4.39
N LEU A 15 -6.26 -2.02 3.66
CA LEU A 15 -7.59 -2.14 3.11
C LEU A 15 -8.32 -3.30 3.77
N PHE A 16 -9.51 -3.04 4.30
CA PHE A 16 -10.35 -4.01 4.98
C PHE A 16 -11.64 -4.22 4.18
N ASP A 17 -11.93 -5.49 3.90
CA ASP A 17 -13.15 -5.95 3.24
C ASP A 17 -13.46 -5.26 1.90
N ASP A 18 -12.46 -4.68 1.23
CA ASP A 18 -12.62 -3.83 0.04
C ASP A 18 -13.49 -2.56 0.23
N GLU A 19 -13.80 -2.21 1.48
CA GLU A 19 -14.77 -1.14 1.82
C GLU A 19 -14.20 -0.06 2.73
N ARG A 20 -13.14 -0.36 3.49
CA ARG A 20 -12.56 0.55 4.49
C ARG A 20 -11.07 0.64 4.31
N LEU A 21 -10.57 1.87 4.21
CA LEU A 21 -9.14 2.17 4.14
C LEU A 21 -8.68 2.71 5.49
N ALA A 22 -7.59 2.17 6.03
CA ALA A 22 -6.87 2.78 7.14
C ALA A 22 -5.58 3.40 6.59
N LEU A 23 -5.53 4.72 6.47
CA LEU A 23 -4.34 5.46 6.09
C LEU A 23 -3.43 5.60 7.31
N LEU A 24 -2.21 5.08 7.24
CA LEU A 24 -1.30 5.04 8.38
C LEU A 24 -0.54 6.37 8.50
N HIS A 25 -0.45 6.88 9.72
CA HIS A 25 0.40 8.00 10.06
C HIS A 25 1.64 7.47 10.78
N LEU A 26 2.74 7.41 10.04
CA LEU A 26 4.06 7.02 10.54
C LEU A 26 4.90 8.28 10.75
N ASP A 27 5.75 8.27 11.77
CA ASP A 27 6.79 9.28 11.91
C ASP A 27 8.04 8.94 11.06
N VAL A 28 9.11 9.71 11.25
CA VAL A 28 10.36 9.55 10.48
C VAL A 28 11.14 8.28 10.83
N ASP A 29 10.83 7.65 11.96
CA ASP A 29 11.45 6.42 12.45
C ASP A 29 10.50 5.20 12.22
N ASP A 30 9.52 5.34 11.33
CA ASP A 30 8.49 4.36 10.99
C ASP A 30 7.62 3.92 12.19
N VAL A 31 7.48 4.78 13.21
CA VAL A 31 6.60 4.51 14.36
C VAL A 31 5.16 4.87 14.01
N LEU A 32 4.24 3.92 14.22
CA LEU A 32 2.81 4.14 14.02
C LEU A 32 2.25 5.09 15.09
N LEU A 33 1.91 6.31 14.68
CA LEU A 33 1.26 7.33 15.51
C LEU A 33 -0.25 7.17 15.55
N GLY A 34 -0.85 6.55 14.52
CA GLY A 34 -2.28 6.31 14.40
C GLY A 34 -2.69 6.01 12.97
N ALA A 35 -3.99 5.83 12.77
CA ALA A 35 -4.57 5.62 11.45
C ALA A 35 -5.85 6.43 11.26
N GLU A 36 -6.02 7.02 10.08
CA GLU A 36 -7.26 7.63 9.63
C GLU A 36 -8.12 6.58 8.91
N ILE A 37 -9.38 6.44 9.31
CA ILE A 37 -10.33 5.54 8.65
C ILE A 37 -11.10 6.30 7.58
N ILE A 38 -10.94 5.88 6.33
CA ILE A 38 -11.59 6.45 5.16
C ILE A 38 -12.56 5.42 4.58
N THR A 39 -13.82 5.85 4.41
CA THR A 39 -14.91 5.06 3.81
C THR A 39 -15.46 5.70 2.53
N ASP A 40 -14.84 6.77 2.05
CA ASP A 40 -15.21 7.39 0.79
C ASP A 40 -14.96 6.42 -0.37
N GLN A 41 -16.00 6.16 -1.16
CA GLN A 41 -15.97 5.11 -2.18
C GLN A 41 -14.94 5.40 -3.27
N ALA A 42 -14.84 6.64 -3.75
CA ALA A 42 -13.88 6.99 -4.79
C ALA A 42 -12.43 6.80 -4.30
N THR A 43 -12.17 7.15 -3.05
CA THR A 43 -10.86 6.95 -2.42
C THR A 43 -10.55 5.47 -2.25
N VAL A 44 -11.50 4.67 -1.74
CA VAL A 44 -11.33 3.22 -1.57
C VAL A 44 -11.10 2.52 -2.92
N GLU A 45 -11.88 2.86 -3.95
CA GLU A 45 -11.72 2.33 -5.31
C GLU A 45 -10.34 2.64 -5.90
N GLN A 46 -9.82 3.85 -5.67
CA GLN A 46 -8.48 4.20 -6.12
C GLN A 46 -7.39 3.35 -5.44
N HIS A 47 -7.52 3.12 -4.13
CA HIS A 47 -6.57 2.28 -3.39
C HIS A 47 -6.67 0.81 -3.79
N ARG A 48 -7.87 0.30 -4.11
CA ARG A 48 -8.04 -1.03 -4.70
C ARG A 48 -7.26 -1.19 -6.01
N LYS A 49 -7.35 -0.19 -6.92
CA LYS A 49 -6.57 -0.21 -8.16
C LYS A 49 -5.07 -0.23 -7.91
N TRP A 50 -4.59 0.53 -6.92
CA TRP A 50 -3.18 0.51 -6.53
C TRP A 50 -2.75 -0.82 -5.92
N ARG A 51 -3.59 -1.47 -5.09
CA ARG A 51 -3.32 -2.83 -4.60
C ARG A 51 -3.14 -3.79 -5.77
N ASP A 52 -4.09 -3.78 -6.69
CA ASP A 52 -4.13 -4.74 -7.78
C ASP A 52 -2.91 -4.56 -8.70
N LEU A 53 -2.53 -3.31 -8.98
CA LEU A 53 -1.30 -2.99 -9.71
C LEU A 53 -0.04 -3.42 -8.96
N ALA A 54 0.05 -3.19 -7.64
CA ALA A 54 1.18 -3.66 -6.85
C ALA A 54 1.28 -5.19 -6.85
N TRP A 55 0.15 -5.88 -6.79
CA TRP A 55 0.08 -7.35 -6.79
C TRP A 55 0.48 -7.94 -8.16
N GLU A 56 0.07 -7.31 -9.26
CA GLU A 56 0.46 -7.72 -10.63
C GLU A 56 1.99 -7.69 -10.81
N HIS A 57 2.67 -6.75 -10.17
CA HIS A 57 4.12 -6.58 -10.22
C HIS A 57 4.88 -7.27 -9.07
N ALA A 58 4.18 -7.93 -8.16
CA ALA A 58 4.80 -8.61 -7.02
C ALA A 58 5.52 -9.88 -7.47
N ILE A 59 6.67 -10.15 -6.85
CA ILE A 59 7.41 -11.41 -6.99
C ILE A 59 7.23 -12.26 -5.73
N PRO A 60 7.37 -13.60 -5.82
CA PRO A 60 7.39 -14.47 -4.65
C PRO A 60 8.47 -14.02 -3.64
N LEU A 61 8.18 -14.20 -2.34
CA LEU A 61 9.11 -13.83 -1.27
C LEU A 61 10.45 -14.57 -1.41
N GLU A 62 10.42 -15.82 -1.84
CA GLU A 62 11.62 -16.64 -2.04
C GLU A 62 12.52 -16.06 -3.13
N GLU A 63 11.93 -15.52 -4.20
CA GLU A 63 12.65 -14.85 -5.28
C GLU A 63 13.24 -13.52 -4.81
N PHE A 64 12.47 -12.74 -4.03
CA PHE A 64 12.94 -11.50 -3.43
C PHE A 64 14.17 -11.72 -2.52
N VAL A 65 14.10 -12.69 -1.61
CA VAL A 65 15.20 -12.99 -0.67
C VAL A 65 16.45 -13.51 -1.40
N THR A 66 16.28 -14.24 -2.51
CA THR A 66 17.40 -14.83 -3.27
C THR A 66 18.04 -13.85 -4.25
N SER A 67 17.28 -12.88 -4.76
CA SER A 67 17.75 -11.89 -5.75
C SER A 67 18.71 -10.84 -5.16
N GLY A 68 18.91 -10.82 -3.83
CA GLY A 68 19.86 -9.91 -3.17
C GLY A 68 19.52 -8.43 -3.34
N ALA A 69 18.23 -8.13 -3.57
CA ALA A 69 17.71 -6.77 -3.61
C ALA A 69 17.83 -6.05 -2.25
#